data_AF-A0A7X2IPA8-F1
#
_entry.id   AF-A0A7X2IPA8-F1
#
_cell.length_a   1.000
_cell.length_b   1.000
_cell.length_c   1.000
_cell.angle_alpha   90.00
_cell.angle_beta   90.00
_cell.angle_gamma   90.00
#
_symmetry.space_group_name_H-M   'P 1'
#
loop_
_entity.id
_entity.type
_entity.pdbx_description
1 polymer ?
#
loop_
_entity_poly.entity_id
_entity_poly.type
_entity_poly.pdbx_seq_one_letter_code
_entity_poly.pdbx_strand_id
1 'polypeptide(L)'
;MLALTEELPCGGILRVTLNDWNITYYIEGPDKRYKPTVYTVNGLMIERYISSLQKNFSEYERLKEILANEESFSKSLDFGMSIYITKKVPAFSGLHLASHKQPISTGFQMKMLVENYTNAIERAKRMQELLKKL
;
A
#
# COMPACT_ATOMS: atom_id res chain seq x y z
N MET A 1 -9.29 -2.75 -25.59
CA MET A 1 -9.76 -3.53 -24.44
C MET A 1 -10.42 -2.55 -23.47
N LEU A 2 -11.72 -2.72 -23.21
CA LEU A 2 -12.45 -1.83 -22.30
C LEU A 2 -11.92 -2.00 -20.87
N ALA A 3 -11.70 -0.90 -20.17
CA ALA A 3 -11.27 -0.90 -18.78
C ALA A 3 -12.05 0.17 -18.01
N LEU A 4 -12.49 -0.17 -16.79
CA LEU A 4 -13.09 0.76 -15.84
C LEU A 4 -12.02 1.20 -14.84
N THR A 5 -12.05 2.46 -14.43
CA THR A 5 -11.10 3.03 -13.48
C THR A 5 -11.80 3.85 -12.40
N GLU A 6 -11.33 3.75 -11.17
CA GLU A 6 -11.84 4.50 -10.01
C GLU A 6 -10.67 4.89 -9.08
N GLU A 7 -10.70 6.11 -8.53
CA GLU A 7 -9.77 6.53 -7.49
C GLU A 7 -10.18 5.96 -6.13
N LEU A 8 -9.24 5.35 -5.42
CA LEU A 8 -9.45 4.79 -4.09
C LEU A 8 -9.11 5.81 -3.00
N PRO A 9 -9.75 5.76 -1.82
CA PRO A 9 -9.43 6.65 -0.70
C PRO A 9 -7.98 6.55 -0.20
N CYS A 10 -7.29 5.44 -0.49
CA CYS A 10 -5.86 5.27 -0.19
C CYS A 10 -4.92 5.95 -1.21
N GLY A 11 -5.45 6.70 -2.18
CA GLY A 11 -4.69 7.40 -3.22
C GLY A 11 -4.23 6.52 -4.38
N GLY A 12 -4.60 5.23 -4.39
CA GLY A 12 -4.38 4.33 -5.53
C GLY A 12 -5.50 4.43 -6.55
N ILE A 13 -5.22 4.08 -7.81
CA ILE A 13 -6.23 3.96 -8.86
C ILE A 13 -6.53 2.49 -9.08
N LEU A 14 -7.78 2.09 -8.83
CA LEU A 14 -8.31 0.79 -9.19
C LEU A 14 -8.57 0.77 -10.69
N ARG A 15 -7.94 -0.15 -11.42
CA ARG A 15 -8.17 -0.41 -12.83
C ARG A 15 -8.68 -1.83 -13.02
N VAL A 16 -9.82 -1.96 -13.68
CA VAL A 16 -10.52 -3.23 -13.88
C VAL A 16 -10.71 -3.50 -15.37
N THR A 17 -10.34 -4.70 -15.79
CA THR A 17 -10.65 -5.29 -17.10
C THR A 17 -11.52 -6.52 -16.92
N LEU A 18 -12.03 -7.08 -18.02
CA LEU A 18 -12.90 -8.27 -17.97
C LEU A 18 -12.29 -9.45 -17.18
N ASN A 19 -10.97 -9.63 -17.29
CA ASN A 19 -10.27 -10.81 -16.79
C ASN A 19 -9.27 -10.52 -15.66
N ASP A 20 -8.92 -9.25 -15.43
CA ASP A 20 -7.92 -8.86 -14.44
C ASP A 20 -8.21 -7.48 -13.87
N TRP A 21 -7.64 -7.19 -12.71
CA TRP A 21 -7.68 -5.87 -12.09
C TRP A 21 -6.41 -5.59 -11.31
N ASN A 22 -6.11 -4.32 -11.07
CA ASN A 22 -4.98 -3.91 -10.27
C ASN A 22 -5.22 -2.57 -9.59
N ILE A 23 -4.40 -2.27 -8.59
CA ILE A 23 -4.33 -0.95 -7.96
C ILE A 23 -2.98 -0.35 -8.31
N THR A 24 -2.99 0.84 -8.92
CA THR A 24 -1.78 1.53 -9.33
C THR A 24 -1.61 2.82 -8.55
N TYR A 25 -0.40 3.05 -8.05
CA TYR A 25 0.02 4.23 -7.32
C TYR A 25 1.03 5.01 -8.16
N TYR A 26 0.83 6.32 -8.22
CA TYR A 26 1.74 7.25 -8.88
C TYR A 26 2.45 8.09 -7.84
N ILE A 27 3.75 7.86 -7.69
CA ILE A 27 4.57 8.57 -6.72
C ILE A 27 5.36 9.63 -7.50
N GLU A 28 4.84 10.86 -7.47
CA GLU A 28 5.56 12.00 -8.02
C GLU A 28 6.82 12.29 -7.19
N GLY A 29 7.95 12.48 -7.87
CA GLY A 29 9.18 12.96 -7.24
C GLY A 29 9.01 14.37 -6.65
N PRO A 30 9.89 14.77 -5.72
CA PRO A 30 9.76 16.02 -4.97
C PRO A 30 9.78 17.30 -5.82
N ASP A 31 10.38 17.25 -7.01
CA ASP A 31 10.51 18.39 -7.91
C ASP A 31 9.61 18.31 -9.16
N LYS A 32 8.78 17.26 -9.29
CA LYS A 32 7.93 16.95 -10.47
C LYS A 32 8.66 16.88 -11.82
N ARG A 33 9.99 16.92 -11.84
CA ARG A 33 10.79 16.88 -13.08
C ARG A 33 11.12 15.45 -13.53
N TYR A 34 11.04 14.49 -12.61
CA TYR A 34 11.25 13.07 -12.90
C TYR A 34 9.95 12.35 -13.22
N LYS A 35 10.05 11.32 -14.08
CA LYS A 35 8.93 10.41 -14.36
C LYS A 35 8.41 9.83 -13.04
N PRO A 36 7.08 9.81 -12.81
CA PRO A 36 6.53 9.27 -11.58
C PRO A 36 6.91 7.80 -11.44
N THR A 37 7.28 7.40 -10.23
CA THR A 37 7.44 5.99 -9.90
C THR A 37 6.06 5.36 -9.87
N VAL A 38 5.87 4.32 -10.67
CA VAL A 38 4.60 3.59 -10.75
C VAL A 38 4.74 2.32 -9.93
N TYR A 39 3.87 2.14 -8.95
CA TYR A 39 3.77 0.90 -8.19
C TYR A 39 2.40 0.26 -8.42
N THR A 40 2.38 -1.00 -8.81
CA THR A 40 1.14 -1.72 -9.13
C THR A 40 1.01 -2.96 -8.26
N VAL A 41 -0.13 -3.08 -7.59
CA VAL A 41 -0.54 -4.31 -6.89
C VAL A 41 -1.55 -5.04 -7.78
N ASN A 42 -1.18 -6.21 -8.29
CA ASN A 42 -2.06 -7.04 -9.09
C ASN A 42 -3.17 -7.66 -8.21
N GLY A 43 -4.39 -7.73 -8.74
CA GLY A 43 -5.55 -8.27 -8.05
C GLY A 43 -5.40 -9.73 -7.61
N LEU A 44 -4.63 -10.55 -8.32
CA LEU A 44 -4.30 -11.92 -7.93
C LEU A 44 -3.39 -11.99 -6.70
N MET A 45 -2.64 -10.92 -6.43
CA MET A 45 -1.68 -10.85 -5.32
C MET A 45 -2.19 -10.01 -4.15
N ILE A 46 -3.35 -9.36 -4.27
CA ILE A 46 -3.82 -8.38 -3.29
C ILE A 46 -4.04 -8.99 -1.90
N GLU A 47 -4.58 -10.21 -1.81
CA GLU A 47 -4.81 -10.86 -0.51
C GLU A 47 -3.49 -11.21 0.17
N ARG A 48 -2.51 -11.69 -0.60
CA ARG A 48 -1.15 -11.93 -0.11
C ARG A 48 -0.49 -10.62 0.32
N TYR A 49 -0.70 -9.55 -0.43
CA TYR A 49 -0.21 -8.22 -0.10
C TYR A 49 -0.81 -7.71 1.22
N ILE A 50 -2.12 -7.83 1.43
CA ILE A 50 -2.82 -7.47 2.69
C ILE A 50 -2.26 -8.29 3.86
N SER A 51 -2.09 -9.60 3.68
CA SER A 51 -1.55 -10.48 4.72
C SER A 51 -0.12 -10.09 5.10
N SER A 52 0.75 -9.86 4.11
CA SER A 52 2.10 -9.36 4.35
C SER A 52 2.11 -7.99 5.00
N LEU A 53 1.21 -7.08 4.60
CA LEU A 53 1.07 -5.76 5.21
C LEU A 53 0.76 -5.88 6.71
N GLN A 54 -0.19 -6.72 7.09
CA GLN A 54 -0.57 -7.00 8.50
C GLN A 54 0.60 -7.58 9.28
N LYS A 55 1.23 -8.62 8.76
CA LYS A 55 2.41 -9.25 9.37
C LYS A 55 3.55 -8.24 9.57
N ASN A 56 3.85 -7.45 8.54
CA ASN A 56 4.93 -6.46 8.55
C ASN A 56 4.64 -5.33 9.54
N PHE A 57 3.36 -4.93 9.68
CA PHE A 57 2.97 -3.92 10.66
C PHE A 57 3.10 -4.44 12.10
N SER A 58 2.68 -5.68 12.37
CA SER A 58 2.90 -6.29 13.70
C SER A 58 4.39 -6.41 14.04
N GLU A 59 5.24 -6.73 13.07
CA GLU A 59 6.69 -6.73 13.26
C GLU A 59 7.24 -5.33 13.55
N TYR A 60 6.70 -4.28 12.92
CA TYR A 60 7.03 -2.90 13.24
C TYR A 60 6.67 -2.55 14.69
N GLU A 61 5.46 -2.86 15.14
CA GLU A 61 5.03 -2.59 16.52
C GLU A 61 5.95 -3.28 17.53
N ARG A 62 6.27 -4.57 17.29
CA ARG A 62 7.20 -5.33 18.12
C ARG A 62 8.60 -4.70 18.15
N LEU A 63 9.16 -4.34 16.99
CA LEU A 63 10.50 -3.75 16.89
C LEU A 63 10.55 -2.35 17.50
N LYS A 64 9.48 -1.57 17.38
CA LYS A 64 9.39 -0.22 17.97
C LYS A 64 9.56 -0.26 19.49
N GLU A 65 8.99 -1.27 20.15
CA GLU A 65 9.15 -1.46 21.60
C GLU A 65 10.56 -1.89 21.97
N ILE A 66 11.12 -2.87 21.24
CA ILE A 66 12.46 -3.42 21.52
C ILE A 66 13.56 -2.38 21.29
N LEU A 67 13.43 -1.61 20.21
CA LEU A 67 14.44 -0.66 19.75
C LEU A 67 14.15 0.77 20.22
N ALA A 68 13.34 0.93 21.27
CA ALA A 68 12.97 2.24 21.83
C ALA A 68 14.19 3.09 22.24
N ASN A 69 15.35 2.46 22.49
CA ASN A 69 16.58 3.13 22.85
C ASN A 69 17.53 3.44 21.68
N GLU A 70 17.35 2.79 20.54
CA GLU A 70 18.21 2.97 19.36
C GLU A 70 18.04 4.34 18.70
N GLU A 71 19.11 4.87 18.09
CA GLU A 71 19.02 6.12 17.32
C GLU A 71 18.26 5.94 16.00
N SER A 72 18.57 4.86 15.29
CA SER A 72 17.97 4.53 14.00
C SER A 72 18.08 3.05 13.68
N PHE A 73 17.05 2.49 13.07
CA PHE A 73 17.01 1.12 12.57
C PHE A 73 16.23 1.05 11.25
N SER A 74 16.67 0.19 10.34
CA SER A 74 15.98 -0.09 9.08
C SER A 74 15.97 -1.58 8.78
N LYS A 75 14.84 -2.09 8.28
CA LYS A 75 14.69 -3.49 7.86
C LYS A 75 13.84 -3.57 6.60
N SER A 76 14.39 -4.16 5.54
CA SER A 76 13.62 -4.51 4.34
C SER A 76 12.73 -5.73 4.60
N LEU A 77 11.54 -5.73 3.99
CA LEU A 77 10.51 -6.74 4.18
C LEU A 77 9.91 -7.16 2.82
N ASP A 78 8.95 -8.08 2.90
CA ASP A 78 8.21 -8.59 1.75
C ASP A 78 7.50 -7.46 0.96
N PHE A 79 7.25 -7.70 -0.33
CA PHE A 79 6.54 -6.79 -1.23
C PHE A 79 7.17 -5.38 -1.38
N GLY A 80 8.47 -5.27 -1.13
CA GLY A 80 9.20 -4.00 -1.23
C GLY A 80 8.88 -3.03 -0.09
N MET A 81 8.28 -3.52 1.00
CA MET A 81 8.05 -2.75 2.20
C MET A 81 9.34 -2.63 3.01
N SER A 82 9.41 -1.63 3.88
CA SER A 82 10.50 -1.51 4.84
C SER A 82 10.02 -0.92 6.16
N ILE A 83 10.65 -1.32 7.25
CA ILE A 83 10.48 -0.68 8.56
C ILE A 83 11.59 0.34 8.71
N TYR A 84 11.22 1.53 9.16
CA TYR A 84 12.17 2.51 9.66
C TYR A 84 11.77 2.93 11.07
N ILE A 85 12.74 2.96 11.98
CA ILE A 85 12.58 3.46 13.35
C ILE A 85 13.68 4.50 13.55
N THR A 86 13.34 5.71 13.97
CA THR A 86 14.30 6.77 14.25
C THR A 86 13.81 7.73 15.33
N LYS A 87 14.74 8.18 16.17
CA LYS A 87 14.49 9.25 17.15
C LYS A 87 14.67 10.65 16.57
N LYS A 88 15.49 10.80 15.51
CA LYS A 88 15.86 12.10 14.95
C LYS A 88 14.69 12.77 14.25
N VAL A 89 13.88 11.98 13.55
CA VAL A 89 12.66 12.46 12.89
C VAL A 89 11.52 11.47 13.12
N PRO A 90 10.85 11.52 14.30
CA PRO A 90 9.86 10.51 14.69
C PRO A 90 8.74 10.29 13.67
N ALA A 91 8.36 11.33 12.92
CA ALA A 91 7.36 11.27 11.86
C ALA A 91 7.72 10.34 10.69
N PHE A 92 9.00 9.99 10.53
CA PHE A 92 9.46 9.03 9.51
C PHE A 92 9.49 7.59 10.02
N SER A 93 9.23 7.37 11.31
CA SER A 93 9.16 6.02 11.87
C SER A 93 7.86 5.33 11.46
N GLY A 94 7.95 4.09 11.02
CA GLY A 94 6.82 3.26 10.65
C GLY A 94 7.14 2.26 9.55
N LEU A 95 6.08 1.59 9.08
CA LEU A 95 6.12 0.72 7.92
C LEU A 95 5.97 1.56 6.65
N HIS A 96 7.03 1.64 5.86
CA HIS A 96 7.06 2.29 4.56
C HIS A 96 6.61 1.33 3.47
N LEU A 97 5.62 1.75 2.69
CA LEU A 97 5.17 1.02 1.52
C LEU A 97 5.87 1.57 0.28
N ALA A 98 6.19 0.68 -0.65
CA ALA A 98 6.73 1.08 -1.95
C ALA A 98 5.81 2.05 -2.72
N SER A 99 4.51 2.07 -2.40
CA SER A 99 3.48 2.92 -3.00
C SER A 99 3.21 4.24 -2.27
N HIS A 100 3.75 4.45 -1.06
CA HIS A 100 3.33 5.55 -0.19
C HIS A 100 4.49 6.48 0.15
N LYS A 101 4.20 7.78 0.22
CA LYS A 101 5.18 8.80 0.67
C LYS A 101 5.31 8.86 2.18
N GLN A 102 4.26 8.49 2.92
CA GLN A 102 4.23 8.51 4.37
C GLN A 102 4.20 7.09 4.95
N PRO A 103 4.91 6.84 6.06
CA PRO A 103 4.88 5.55 6.71
C PRO A 103 3.56 5.31 7.45
N ILE A 104 3.20 4.04 7.56
CA ILE A 104 2.13 3.57 8.44
C ILE A 104 2.72 3.39 9.83
N SER A 105 2.28 4.21 10.78
CA SER A 105 2.87 4.28 12.12
C SER A 105 1.88 3.95 13.24
N THR A 106 0.59 3.84 12.91
CA THR A 106 -0.49 3.58 13.87
C THR A 106 -1.43 2.47 13.38
N GLY A 107 -2.02 1.74 14.33
CA GLY A 107 -3.01 0.70 14.02
C GLY A 107 -4.25 1.23 13.27
N PHE A 108 -4.63 2.50 13.51
CA PHE A 108 -5.72 3.13 12.76
C PHE A 108 -5.39 3.31 11.28
N GLN A 109 -4.21 3.86 10.95
CA GLN A 109 -3.76 3.99 9.56
C GLN A 109 -3.69 2.62 8.87
N MET A 110 -3.20 1.62 9.59
CA MET A 110 -3.10 0.25 9.10
C MET A 110 -4.49 -0.33 8.79
N LYS A 111 -5.42 -0.22 9.74
CA LYS A 111 -6.81 -0.68 9.57
C LYS A 111 -7.50 -0.01 8.38
N MET A 112 -7.41 1.31 8.28
CA MET A 112 -7.97 2.07 7.16
C MET A 112 -7.43 1.60 5.81
N LEU A 113 -6.12 1.32 5.73
CA LEU A 113 -5.52 0.85 4.50
C LEU A 113 -6.00 -0.56 4.12
N VAL A 114 -6.08 -1.47 5.08
CA VAL A 114 -6.64 -2.82 4.87
C VAL A 114 -8.09 -2.73 4.41
N GLU A 115 -8.92 -1.91 5.05
CA GLU A 115 -10.31 -1.71 4.65
C GLU A 115 -10.42 -1.17 3.22
N ASN A 116 -9.58 -0.22 2.82
CA ASN A 116 -9.54 0.29 1.45
C ASN A 116 -9.20 -0.80 0.43
N TYR A 117 -8.23 -1.68 0.72
CA TYR A 117 -7.91 -2.79 -0.18
C TYR A 117 -9.04 -3.82 -0.25
N THR A 118 -9.66 -4.17 0.89
CA THR A 118 -10.81 -5.07 0.92
C THR A 118 -11.99 -4.50 0.12
N ASN A 119 -12.26 -3.21 0.26
CA ASN A 119 -13.29 -2.53 -0.54
C ASN A 119 -12.95 -2.54 -2.04
N ALA A 120 -11.68 -2.37 -2.40
CA ALA A 120 -11.23 -2.43 -3.79
C ALA A 120 -11.45 -3.82 -4.42
N ILE A 121 -11.25 -4.91 -3.66
CA ILE A 121 -11.56 -6.28 -4.10
C ILE A 121 -13.04 -6.40 -4.47
N GLU A 122 -13.93 -5.95 -3.59
CA GLU A 122 -15.38 -6.03 -3.83
C GLU A 122 -15.84 -5.12 -4.98
N ARG A 123 -15.23 -3.93 -5.12
CA ARG A 123 -15.46 -3.04 -6.25
C ARG A 123 -15.03 -3.67 -7.57
N ALA A 124 -13.85 -4.29 -7.60
CA ALA A 124 -13.33 -4.94 -8.80
C ALA A 124 -14.28 -6.03 -9.30
N LYS A 125 -14.79 -6.90 -8.41
CA LYS A 125 -15.76 -7.95 -8.76
C LYS A 125 -17.01 -7.36 -9.43
N ARG A 126 -17.61 -6.33 -8.83
CA ARG A 126 -18.80 -5.65 -9.38
C ARG A 126 -18.53 -5.03 -10.74
N MET A 127 -17.39 -4.39 -10.92
CA MET A 127 -17.00 -3.80 -12.20
C MET A 127 -16.79 -4.86 -13.29
N GLN A 128 -16.21 -6.02 -12.95
CA GLN A 128 -16.08 -7.12 -13.90
C GLN A 128 -17.43 -7.70 -14.32
N GLU A 129 -18.40 -7.80 -13.40
CA GLU A 129 -19.76 -8.21 -13.73
C GLU A 129 -20.45 -7.23 -14.69
N LEU A 130 -20.21 -5.92 -14.52
CA LEU A 130 -20.71 -4.91 -15.45
C LEU A 130 -20.06 -5.06 -16.82
N LEU A 131 -18.74 -5.23 -16.87
CA LEU A 131 -17.99 -5.42 -18.13
C LEU A 131 -18.43 -6.66 -18.90
N LYS A 132 -18.88 -7.74 -18.23
CA LYS A 132 -19.41 -8.95 -18.88
C LYS A 132 -20.78 -8.73 -19.55
N LYS A 133 -21.49 -7.66 -19.18
CA LYS A 133 -22.83 -7.34 -19.69
C LYS A 133 -22.81 -6.28 -20.80
N LEU A 134 -21.64 -5.71 -21.09
CA LEU A 134 -21.39 -4.75 -22.17
C LEU A 134 -20.92 -5.48 -23.42
#